data_AF-A0A5J4KH59-F1
#
_entry.id   AF-A0A5J4KH59-F1
#
_cell.length_a   1.000
_cell.length_b   1.000
_cell.length_c   1.000
_cell.angle_alpha   90.00
_cell.angle_beta   90.00
_cell.angle_gamma   90.00
#
_symmetry.space_group_name_H-M   'P 1'
#
loop_
_entity.id
_entity.type
_entity.pdbx_description
1 polymer ?
#
loop_
_entity_poly.entity_id
_entity_poly.type
_entity_poly.pdbx_seq_one_letter_code
_entity_poly.pdbx_strand_id
1 'polypeptide(L)'
;MLSYSTARFLRCEVLITFMHEEINRFLEADYRTKQQHYDSLFGTTAWQTITLDAPDIQTRQRRLHDLYRQQLLTVAGARYVRSFCMRNSKNTTDYFLFFATKHRRGMKEMKRAMWQVDPTGNFVFSDCTGMGQEFLLHNDDPAILAKEIYYHFRGKRVTVDDIEEFVIADTAFFKYKSSLSLLEEKGRIVVYGPEGRRKGTYKDPALQIYFR
;
A
#
# COMPACT_ATOMS: atom_id res chain seq x y z
N MET A 1 -16.86 -6.01 -13.22
CA MET A 1 -17.74 -5.39 -12.21
C MET A 1 -16.85 -4.74 -11.15
N LEU A 2 -16.28 -3.57 -11.47
CA LEU A 2 -16.13 -2.54 -10.44
C LEU A 2 -17.49 -2.42 -9.80
N SER A 3 -17.56 -2.88 -8.57
CA SER A 3 -18.76 -2.88 -7.74
C SER A 3 -19.33 -1.47 -7.78
N TYR A 4 -20.37 -1.30 -8.60
CA TYR A 4 -21.22 -0.14 -8.58
C TYR A 4 -21.56 0.12 -7.11
N SER A 5 -21.11 1.25 -6.57
CA SER A 5 -21.57 1.86 -5.32
C SER A 5 -20.95 1.47 -3.96
N THR A 6 -19.69 1.03 -3.85
CA THR A 6 -18.98 1.20 -2.55
C THR A 6 -18.82 2.69 -2.19
N ALA A 7 -18.90 3.57 -3.19
CA ALA A 7 -18.92 5.02 -3.04
C ALA A 7 -20.13 5.58 -2.25
N ARG A 8 -21.23 4.82 -2.07
CA ARG A 8 -22.46 5.33 -1.45
C ARG A 8 -22.43 5.35 0.08
N PHE A 9 -21.57 4.56 0.72
CA PHE A 9 -21.50 4.50 2.18
C PHE A 9 -20.18 5.08 2.68
N LEU A 10 -20.28 6.02 3.63
CA LEU A 10 -19.13 6.67 4.26
C LEU A 10 -18.20 5.66 4.97
N ARG A 11 -18.76 4.52 5.43
CA ARG A 11 -18.08 3.45 6.17
C ARG A 11 -18.04 2.14 5.38
N CYS A 12 -17.43 2.17 4.19
CA CYS A 12 -17.29 0.97 3.36
C CYS A 12 -15.81 0.56 3.28
N GLU A 13 -15.57 -0.73 3.50
CA GLU A 13 -14.28 -1.39 3.33
C GLU A 13 -14.53 -2.60 2.44
N VAL A 14 -13.63 -2.84 1.50
CA VAL A 14 -13.74 -3.98 0.59
C VAL A 14 -12.45 -4.76 0.53
N LEU A 15 -12.59 -6.07 0.47
CA LEU A 15 -11.53 -7.01 0.15
C LEU A 15 -11.90 -7.67 -1.18
N ILE A 16 -11.06 -7.49 -2.20
CA ILE A 16 -11.34 -7.90 -3.57
C ILE A 16 -10.29 -8.90 -4.03
N THR A 17 -10.74 -10.07 -4.48
CA THR A 17 -9.90 -11.05 -5.15
C THR A 17 -9.75 -10.68 -6.62
N PHE A 18 -8.54 -10.28 -7.00
CA PHE A 18 -8.15 -9.96 -8.37
C PHE A 18 -7.40 -11.15 -8.97
N MET A 19 -8.15 -11.97 -9.70
CA MET A 19 -7.74 -13.24 -10.32
C MET A 19 -6.74 -13.02 -11.46
N HIS A 20 -5.46 -12.80 -11.12
CA HIS A 20 -4.44 -12.35 -12.07
C HIS A 20 -4.14 -13.41 -13.14
N GLU A 21 -4.00 -14.68 -12.74
CA GLU A 21 -3.69 -15.76 -13.69
C GLU A 21 -4.73 -15.86 -14.80
N GLU A 22 -6.01 -15.81 -14.45
CA GLU A 22 -7.13 -15.86 -15.40
C GLU A 22 -7.15 -14.62 -16.28
N ILE A 23 -6.94 -13.44 -15.70
CA ILE A 23 -6.86 -12.19 -16.46
C ILE A 23 -5.73 -12.30 -17.49
N ASN A 24 -4.54 -12.72 -17.09
CA ASN A 24 -3.40 -12.87 -17.99
C ASN A 24 -3.65 -13.91 -19.08
N ARG A 25 -4.27 -15.05 -18.74
CA ARG A 25 -4.60 -16.13 -19.68
C ARG A 25 -5.61 -15.69 -20.74
N PHE A 26 -6.66 -14.96 -20.34
CA PHE A 26 -7.77 -14.59 -21.22
C PHE A 26 -7.62 -13.22 -21.90
N LEU A 27 -6.58 -12.45 -21.56
CA LEU A 27 -6.28 -11.18 -22.23
C LEU A 27 -5.97 -11.37 -23.72
N GLU A 28 -5.25 -12.44 -24.07
CA GLU A 28 -4.88 -12.77 -25.46
C GLU A 28 -5.95 -13.58 -26.20
N ALA A 29 -6.92 -14.15 -25.49
CA ALA A 29 -8.01 -14.90 -26.11
C ALA A 29 -8.91 -13.98 -26.96
N ASP A 30 -9.31 -14.43 -28.15
CA ASP A 30 -10.21 -13.68 -29.02
C ASP A 30 -11.66 -14.10 -28.75
N TYR A 31 -12.42 -13.23 -28.06
CA TYR A 31 -13.85 -13.44 -27.84
C TYR A 31 -14.61 -12.10 -27.81
N ARG A 32 -15.83 -12.11 -28.35
CA ARG A 32 -16.61 -10.92 -28.71
C ARG A 32 -16.93 -9.98 -27.53
N THR A 33 -17.02 -10.50 -26.31
CA THR A 33 -17.37 -9.73 -25.10
C THR A 33 -16.17 -9.31 -24.25
N LYS A 34 -14.94 -9.64 -24.68
CA LYS A 34 -13.70 -9.39 -23.93
C LYS A 34 -13.58 -7.94 -23.49
N GLN A 35 -13.69 -7.02 -24.45
CA GLN A 35 -13.48 -5.61 -24.19
C GLN A 35 -14.44 -5.08 -23.13
N GLN A 36 -15.73 -5.38 -23.26
CA GLN A 36 -16.76 -4.94 -22.30
C GLN A 36 -16.50 -5.46 -20.88
N HIS A 37 -16.07 -6.71 -20.72
CA HIS A 37 -15.77 -7.29 -19.41
C HIS A 37 -14.57 -6.62 -18.75
N TYR A 38 -13.48 -6.40 -19.49
CA TYR A 38 -12.27 -5.80 -18.94
C TYR A 38 -12.42 -4.29 -18.72
N ASP A 39 -13.14 -3.58 -19.59
CA ASP A 39 -13.52 -2.19 -19.34
C ASP A 39 -14.35 -2.05 -18.07
N SER A 40 -15.25 -3.01 -17.80
CA SER A 40 -16.01 -3.06 -16.53
C SER A 40 -15.18 -3.49 -15.33
N LEU A 41 -14.16 -4.32 -15.52
CA LEU A 41 -13.27 -4.76 -14.44
C LEU A 41 -12.34 -3.63 -14.01
N PHE A 42 -11.69 -2.97 -14.97
CA PHE A 42 -10.73 -1.90 -14.70
C PHE A 42 -11.40 -0.53 -14.58
N GLY A 43 -12.60 -0.33 -15.13
CA GLY A 43 -13.30 0.97 -15.11
C GLY A 43 -12.76 1.94 -16.14
N THR A 44 -11.96 1.44 -17.06
CA THR A 44 -11.23 2.21 -18.07
C THR A 44 -10.81 1.28 -19.19
N THR A 45 -10.55 1.84 -20.37
CA THR A 45 -9.97 1.13 -21.53
C THR A 45 -8.45 1.08 -21.49
N ALA A 46 -7.79 1.71 -20.50
CA ALA A 46 -6.33 1.81 -20.41
C ALA A 46 -5.60 0.46 -20.28
N TRP A 47 -6.31 -0.64 -19.95
CA TRP A 47 -5.71 -1.98 -19.95
C TRP A 47 -5.33 -2.45 -21.36
N GLN A 48 -5.99 -1.93 -22.40
CA GLN A 48 -5.74 -2.32 -23.79
C GLN A 48 -4.34 -1.94 -24.24
N THR A 49 -3.85 -0.75 -23.86
CA THR A 49 -2.49 -0.30 -24.18
C THR A 49 -1.44 -1.12 -23.42
N ILE A 50 -1.73 -1.54 -22.19
CA ILE A 50 -0.82 -2.39 -21.40
C ILE A 50 -0.57 -3.73 -22.12
N THR A 51 -1.58 -4.32 -22.76
CA THR A 51 -1.41 -5.56 -23.52
C THR A 51 -0.49 -5.39 -24.73
N LEU A 52 -0.47 -4.20 -25.33
CA LEU A 52 0.37 -3.87 -26.49
C LEU A 52 1.81 -3.52 -26.08
N ASP A 53 1.97 -2.75 -25.00
CA ASP A 53 3.23 -2.11 -24.62
C ASP A 53 4.04 -2.86 -23.54
N ALA A 54 3.53 -4.00 -23.04
CA ALA A 54 4.20 -4.83 -22.04
C ALA A 54 4.29 -6.30 -22.51
N PRO A 55 5.35 -6.64 -23.28
CA PRO A 55 5.50 -7.98 -23.83
C PRO A 55 5.92 -9.01 -22.78
N ASP A 56 6.62 -8.60 -21.71
CA ASP A 56 7.02 -9.52 -20.64
C ASP A 56 5.93 -9.65 -19.56
N ILE A 57 5.79 -10.87 -19.03
CA ILE A 57 4.76 -11.26 -18.07
C ILE A 57 4.84 -10.41 -16.79
N GLN A 58 6.05 -10.10 -16.31
CA GLN A 58 6.25 -9.39 -15.05
C GLN A 58 5.84 -7.91 -15.15
N THR A 59 6.25 -7.22 -16.22
CA THR A 59 5.84 -5.84 -16.49
C THR A 59 4.35 -5.75 -16.73
N ARG A 60 3.76 -6.71 -17.45
CA ARG A 60 2.31 -6.76 -17.67
C ARG A 60 1.56 -6.95 -16.35
N GLN A 61 1.98 -7.90 -15.52
CA GLN A 61 1.43 -8.12 -14.18
C GLN A 61 1.48 -6.82 -13.36
N ARG A 62 2.65 -6.18 -13.29
CA ARG A 62 2.85 -4.89 -12.61
C ARG A 62 1.89 -3.83 -13.08
N ARG A 63 1.82 -3.60 -14.38
CA ARG A 63 0.98 -2.52 -14.95
C ARG A 63 -0.51 -2.76 -14.75
N LEU A 64 -0.99 -3.99 -14.90
CA LEU A 64 -2.41 -4.32 -14.68
C LEU A 64 -2.80 -4.16 -13.20
N HIS A 65 -1.92 -4.60 -12.31
CA HIS A 65 -2.09 -4.43 -10.87
C HIS A 65 -2.15 -2.94 -10.49
N ASP A 66 -1.18 -2.15 -10.95
CA ASP A 66 -1.09 -0.72 -10.64
C ASP A 66 -2.27 0.06 -11.23
N LEU A 67 -2.72 -0.32 -12.42
CA LEU A 67 -3.94 0.20 -13.02
C LEU A 67 -5.14 -0.04 -12.11
N TYR A 68 -5.36 -1.29 -11.67
CA TYR A 68 -6.48 -1.63 -10.80
C TYR A 68 -6.41 -0.88 -9.46
N ARG A 69 -5.22 -0.81 -8.84
CA ARG A 69 -4.97 -0.02 -7.64
C ARG A 69 -5.34 1.46 -7.83
N GLN A 70 -4.90 2.06 -8.93
CA GLN A 70 -5.16 3.46 -9.24
C GLN A 70 -6.66 3.71 -9.43
N GLN A 71 -7.38 2.77 -10.04
CA GLN A 71 -8.83 2.87 -10.24
C GLN A 71 -9.59 2.78 -8.90
N LEU A 72 -9.14 1.95 -7.96
CA LEU A 72 -9.68 1.93 -6.60
C LEU A 72 -9.48 3.27 -5.86
N LEU A 73 -8.33 3.91 -6.02
CA LEU A 73 -8.02 5.21 -5.41
C LEU A 73 -8.83 6.35 -6.06
N THR A 74 -8.82 6.41 -7.39
CA THR A 74 -9.30 7.60 -8.13
C THR A 74 -10.77 7.53 -8.53
N VAL A 75 -11.29 6.34 -8.86
CA VAL A 75 -12.67 6.16 -9.35
C VAL A 75 -13.58 5.63 -8.25
N ALA A 76 -13.16 4.60 -7.51
CA ALA A 76 -13.96 4.07 -6.39
C ALA A 76 -13.89 4.97 -5.13
N GLY A 77 -12.96 5.93 -5.10
CA GLY A 77 -12.82 6.90 -4.02
C GLY A 77 -12.30 6.31 -2.72
N ALA A 78 -11.53 5.22 -2.78
CA ALA A 78 -10.80 4.71 -1.62
C ALA A 78 -9.69 5.70 -1.24
N ARG A 79 -9.48 5.91 0.06
CA ARG A 79 -8.37 6.73 0.55
C ARG A 79 -7.10 5.91 0.72
N TYR A 80 -7.26 4.65 1.09
CA TYR A 80 -6.18 3.71 1.32
C TYR A 80 -6.44 2.44 0.54
N VAL A 81 -5.42 1.97 -0.18
CA VAL A 81 -5.46 0.70 -0.91
C VAL A 81 -4.16 -0.06 -0.64
N ARG A 82 -4.29 -1.31 -0.23
CA ARG A 82 -3.20 -2.27 -0.09
C ARG A 82 -3.50 -3.50 -0.92
N SER A 83 -2.46 -4.17 -1.39
CA SER A 83 -2.60 -5.42 -2.13
C SER A 83 -1.64 -6.48 -1.65
N PHE A 84 -2.11 -7.72 -1.65
CA PHE A 84 -1.33 -8.90 -1.25
C PHE A 84 -1.26 -9.85 -2.43
N CYS A 85 -0.06 -10.27 -2.81
CA CYS A 85 0.16 -11.28 -3.82
C CYS A 85 0.05 -12.67 -3.20
N MET A 86 -0.80 -13.50 -3.79
CA MET A 86 -0.95 -14.91 -3.47
C MET A 86 -0.16 -15.70 -4.50
N ARG A 87 0.77 -16.55 -4.06
CA ARG A 87 1.50 -17.46 -4.95
C ARG A 87 1.05 -18.90 -4.73
N ASN A 88 1.03 -19.68 -5.81
CA ASN A 88 0.67 -21.09 -5.78
C ASN A 88 1.86 -21.98 -5.35
N SER A 89 1.67 -23.30 -5.36
CA SER A 89 2.71 -24.30 -5.01
C SER A 89 3.94 -24.29 -5.92
N LYS A 90 3.87 -23.65 -7.09
CA LYS A 90 4.98 -23.44 -8.03
C LYS A 90 5.66 -22.08 -7.84
N ASN A 91 5.29 -21.34 -6.79
CA ASN A 91 5.77 -20.00 -6.47
C ASN A 91 5.48 -18.96 -7.59
N THR A 92 4.44 -19.18 -8.40
CA THR A 92 3.96 -18.19 -9.37
C THR A 92 2.76 -17.43 -8.80
N THR A 93 2.62 -16.16 -9.15
CA THR A 93 1.44 -15.35 -8.78
C THR A 93 0.17 -16.01 -9.29
N ASP A 94 -0.77 -16.26 -8.38
CA ASP A 94 -2.09 -16.82 -8.67
C ASP A 94 -3.09 -15.65 -8.76
N TYR A 95 -3.27 -14.92 -7.65
CA TYR A 95 -4.13 -13.75 -7.58
C TYR A 95 -3.61 -12.69 -6.62
N PHE A 96 -4.19 -11.49 -6.69
CA PHE A 96 -3.96 -10.43 -5.72
C PHE A 96 -5.21 -10.20 -4.87
N LEU A 97 -5.03 -9.97 -3.57
CA LEU A 97 -6.08 -9.51 -2.68
C LEU A 97 -5.93 -8.00 -2.46
N PHE A 98 -6.88 -7.21 -2.94
CA PHE A 98 -6.91 -5.77 -2.73
C PHE A 98 -7.80 -5.43 -1.54
N PHE A 99 -7.23 -4.80 -0.52
CA PHE A 99 -7.98 -4.15 0.54
C PHE A 99 -8.09 -2.65 0.27
N ALA A 100 -9.31 -2.13 0.19
CA ALA A 100 -9.57 -0.71 -0.04
C ALA A 100 -10.52 -0.15 1.02
N THR A 101 -10.16 0.99 1.60
CA THR A 101 -10.96 1.66 2.65
C THR A 101 -10.85 3.18 2.54
N LYS A 102 -11.88 3.88 3.01
CA LYS A 102 -11.88 5.34 3.20
C LYS A 102 -11.36 5.74 4.59
N HIS A 103 -11.26 4.80 5.51
CA HIS A 103 -10.98 5.06 6.91
C HIS A 103 -9.59 4.61 7.33
N ARG A 104 -8.87 5.53 7.97
CA ARG A 104 -7.55 5.27 8.54
C ARG A 104 -7.58 4.13 9.54
N ARG A 105 -8.64 4.03 10.36
CA ARG A 105 -8.82 2.95 11.33
C ARG A 105 -8.88 1.59 10.66
N GLY A 106 -9.60 1.45 9.54
CA GLY A 106 -9.65 0.22 8.75
C GLY A 106 -8.27 -0.21 8.29
N MET A 107 -7.50 0.74 7.75
CA MET A 107 -6.13 0.46 7.30
C MET A 107 -5.20 0.12 8.48
N LYS A 108 -5.37 0.75 9.65
CA LYS A 108 -4.63 0.39 10.87
C LYS A 108 -4.93 -1.04 11.31
N GLU A 109 -6.20 -1.43 11.37
CA GLU A 109 -6.60 -2.78 11.77
C GLU A 109 -6.15 -3.82 10.74
N MET A 110 -6.25 -3.53 9.44
CA MET A 110 -5.70 -4.41 8.40
C MET A 110 -4.20 -4.62 8.57
N LYS A 111 -3.42 -3.53 8.72
CA LYS A 111 -1.97 -3.62 8.97
C LYS A 111 -1.65 -4.39 10.25
N ARG A 112 -2.43 -4.16 11.32
CA ARG A 112 -2.28 -4.87 12.58
C ARG A 112 -2.57 -6.36 12.42
N ALA A 113 -3.62 -6.73 11.71
CA ALA A 113 -3.97 -8.11 11.45
C ALA A 113 -2.86 -8.83 10.67
N MET A 114 -2.35 -8.19 9.60
CA MET A 114 -1.18 -8.72 8.88
C MET A 114 0.03 -8.90 9.80
N TRP A 115 0.34 -7.88 10.60
CA TRP A 115 1.45 -7.90 11.55
C TRP A 115 1.31 -9.03 12.60
N GLN A 116 0.08 -9.37 13.00
CA GLN A 116 -0.19 -10.45 13.96
C GLN A 116 -0.11 -11.84 13.34
N VAL A 117 -0.61 -11.99 12.11
CA VAL A 117 -0.54 -13.25 11.36
C VAL A 117 0.92 -13.60 11.08
N ASP A 118 1.75 -12.58 10.83
CA ASP A 118 3.16 -12.78 10.59
C ASP A 118 4.02 -11.59 11.03
N PRO A 119 4.53 -11.63 12.26
CA PRO A 119 5.44 -10.59 12.76
C PRO A 119 6.77 -10.52 11.99
N THR A 120 7.10 -11.57 11.23
CA THR A 120 8.36 -11.76 10.50
C THR A 120 8.26 -11.54 8.99
N GLY A 121 7.04 -11.53 8.44
CA GLY A 121 6.80 -11.41 6.99
C GLY A 121 7.21 -12.62 6.14
N ASN A 122 7.31 -13.81 6.74
CA ASN A 122 7.62 -15.12 6.15
C ASN A 122 6.49 -15.79 5.33
N PHE A 123 5.25 -15.32 5.36
CA PHE A 123 4.19 -15.87 4.53
C PHE A 123 4.42 -15.49 3.06
N VAL A 124 4.02 -16.39 2.17
CA VAL A 124 4.00 -16.24 0.70
C VAL A 124 3.02 -15.14 0.22
N PHE A 125 2.51 -14.33 1.14
CA PHE A 125 1.72 -13.12 0.94
C PHE A 125 2.68 -11.93 0.81
N SER A 126 3.07 -11.56 -0.41
CA SER A 126 3.92 -10.38 -0.62
C SER A 126 3.05 -9.12 -0.70
N ASP A 127 3.32 -8.08 0.09
CA ASP A 127 2.71 -6.77 -0.14
C ASP A 127 3.20 -6.28 -1.51
N CYS A 128 2.27 -6.14 -2.45
CA CYS A 128 2.57 -5.76 -3.83
C CYS A 128 2.07 -4.36 -4.17
N THR A 129 1.79 -3.53 -3.16
CA THR A 129 1.18 -2.19 -3.35
C THR A 129 2.03 -1.27 -4.23
N GLY A 130 3.35 -1.55 -4.36
CA GLY A 130 4.22 -0.95 -5.36
C GLY A 130 5.15 -1.99 -5.98
N MET A 131 4.78 -2.60 -7.10
CA MET A 131 5.50 -3.72 -7.74
C MET A 131 6.88 -3.36 -8.37
N GLY A 132 7.52 -2.27 -7.95
CA GLY A 132 8.96 -2.02 -8.13
C GLY A 132 9.82 -2.49 -6.95
N GLN A 133 9.17 -2.84 -5.84
CA GLN A 133 9.76 -3.48 -4.68
C GLN A 133 9.05 -4.82 -4.51
N GLU A 134 9.75 -5.93 -4.71
CA GLU A 134 9.41 -7.15 -3.98
C GLU A 134 9.66 -6.85 -2.50
N PHE A 135 8.75 -6.14 -1.84
CA PHE A 135 8.72 -6.14 -0.39
C PHE A 135 8.17 -7.51 0.00
N LEU A 136 9.07 -8.50 0.00
CA LEU A 136 9.10 -9.42 1.13
C LEU A 136 8.96 -8.50 2.35
N LEU A 137 7.98 -8.79 3.21
CA LEU A 137 7.64 -8.03 4.43
C LEU A 137 8.79 -8.11 5.46
N HIS A 138 10.03 -7.91 5.01
CA HIS A 138 11.16 -8.64 5.53
C HIS A 138 12.01 -7.86 6.48
N ASN A 139 11.61 -6.65 6.88
CA ASN A 139 12.35 -5.96 7.92
C ASN A 139 11.45 -4.92 8.58
N ASP A 140 11.00 -5.22 9.80
CA ASP A 140 10.62 -4.21 10.81
C ASP A 140 11.87 -3.48 11.34
N ASP A 141 12.91 -3.36 10.51
CA ASP A 141 14.10 -2.63 10.83
C ASP A 141 13.74 -1.14 10.93
N PRO A 142 13.81 -0.55 12.13
CA PRO A 142 13.50 0.85 12.31
C PRO A 142 14.38 1.76 11.45
N ALA A 143 15.56 1.31 11.03
CA ALA A 143 16.48 2.06 10.18
C ALA A 143 16.01 2.20 8.73
N ILE A 144 15.28 1.21 8.20
CA ILE A 144 14.70 1.30 6.84
C ILE A 144 13.59 2.34 6.85
N LEU A 145 12.62 2.20 7.77
CA LEU A 145 11.55 3.17 7.90
C LEU A 145 12.07 4.57 8.27
N ALA A 146 13.12 4.68 9.09
CA ALA A 146 13.73 5.97 9.40
C ALA A 146 14.25 6.68 8.14
N LYS A 147 14.84 5.95 7.20
CA LYS A 147 15.27 6.52 5.90
C LYS A 147 14.06 6.99 5.09
N GLU A 148 13.01 6.16 4.97
CA GLU A 148 11.81 6.51 4.22
C GLU A 148 11.11 7.77 4.78
N ILE A 149 10.88 7.81 6.09
CA ILE A 149 10.30 8.98 6.78
C ILE A 149 11.20 10.21 6.57
N TYR A 150 12.51 10.06 6.75
CA TYR A 150 13.44 11.18 6.58
C TYR A 150 13.40 11.75 5.16
N TYR A 151 13.50 10.91 4.13
CA TYR A 151 13.47 11.39 2.74
C TYR A 151 12.14 12.03 2.35
N HIS A 152 11.02 11.52 2.87
CA HIS A 152 9.70 12.07 2.59
C HIS A 152 9.48 13.45 3.22
N PHE A 153 9.96 13.64 4.46
CA PHE A 153 9.73 14.85 5.25
C PHE A 153 10.92 15.81 5.32
N ARG A 154 12.08 15.50 4.73
CA ARG A 154 13.28 16.34 4.77
C ARG A 154 12.97 17.80 4.41
N GLY A 155 13.40 18.72 5.27
CA GLY A 155 13.19 20.16 5.13
C GLY A 155 11.78 20.64 5.53
N LYS A 156 10.89 19.75 5.99
CA LYS A 156 9.52 20.08 6.39
C LYS A 156 9.36 20.03 7.90
N ARG A 157 8.40 20.82 8.40
CA ARG A 157 7.87 20.71 9.75
C ARG A 157 6.51 20.04 9.66
N VAL A 158 6.35 18.91 10.36
CA VAL A 158 5.14 18.08 10.34
C VAL A 158 4.78 17.63 11.74
N THR A 159 3.57 17.14 11.93
CA THR A 159 3.12 16.57 13.20
C THR A 159 3.40 15.07 13.27
N VAL A 160 3.32 14.50 14.48
CA VAL A 160 3.34 13.04 14.65
C VAL A 160 2.16 12.39 13.91
N ASP A 161 1.01 13.07 13.84
CA ASP A 161 -0.16 12.57 13.10
C ASP A 161 0.11 12.45 11.60
N ASP A 162 0.77 13.44 10.99
CA ASP A 162 1.16 13.41 9.58
C ASP A 162 2.13 12.27 9.28
N ILE A 163 3.08 12.03 10.18
CA ILE A 163 4.03 10.92 10.06
C ILE A 163 3.30 9.59 10.15
N GLU A 164 2.40 9.44 11.11
CA GLU A 164 1.61 8.22 11.25
C GLU A 164 0.68 8.00 10.04
N GLU A 165 0.10 9.07 9.48
CA GLU A 165 -0.66 9.00 8.24
C GLU A 165 0.18 8.47 7.07
N PHE A 166 1.36 9.04 6.85
CA PHE A 166 2.30 8.56 5.82
C PHE A 166 2.70 7.10 6.04
N VAL A 167 3.06 6.73 7.27
CA VAL A 167 3.43 5.34 7.61
C VAL A 167 2.28 4.40 7.28
N ILE A 168 1.04 4.74 7.62
CA ILE A 168 -0.11 3.86 7.36
C ILE A 168 -0.43 3.80 5.87
N ALA A 169 -0.46 4.94 5.19
CA ALA A 169 -0.91 5.07 3.82
C ALA A 169 0.09 4.55 2.79
N ASP A 170 1.40 4.76 3.03
CA ASP A 170 2.41 4.66 1.97
C ASP A 170 3.48 3.60 2.25
N THR A 171 3.75 3.23 3.50
CA THR A 171 4.81 2.25 3.81
C THR A 171 4.26 0.87 4.20
N ALA A 172 5.08 -0.18 4.21
CA ALA A 172 4.66 -1.50 4.72
C ALA A 172 4.62 -1.58 6.26
N PHE A 173 5.18 -0.57 6.95
CA PHE A 173 5.41 -0.62 8.39
C PHE A 173 4.15 -0.30 9.20
N PHE A 174 4.07 -0.89 10.39
CA PHE A 174 3.03 -0.59 11.37
C PHE A 174 3.57 0.24 12.55
N LYS A 175 4.79 -0.05 13.01
CA LYS A 175 5.45 0.66 14.11
C LYS A 175 6.44 1.69 13.57
N TYR A 176 6.35 2.93 14.06
CA TYR A 176 7.22 4.03 13.58
C TYR A 176 7.99 4.77 14.68
N LYS A 177 7.62 4.56 15.95
CA LYS A 177 8.21 5.30 17.08
C LYS A 177 9.70 5.00 17.27
N SER A 178 10.12 3.76 17.05
CA SER A 178 11.53 3.35 17.06
C SER A 178 12.34 4.07 15.98
N SER A 179 11.78 4.22 14.78
CA SER A 179 12.40 4.96 13.67
C SER A 179 12.58 6.44 13.98
N LEU A 180 11.57 7.06 14.61
CA LEU A 180 11.69 8.46 15.05
C LEU A 180 12.75 8.61 16.14
N SER A 181 12.81 7.70 17.12
CA SER A 181 13.88 7.69 18.13
C SER A 181 15.27 7.63 17.50
N LEU A 182 15.46 6.77 16.49
CA LEU A 182 16.72 6.66 15.76
C LEU A 182 17.10 7.99 15.05
N LEU A 183 16.13 8.66 14.44
CA LEU A 183 16.36 9.95 13.78
C LEU A 183 16.66 11.07 14.79
N GLU A 184 16.01 11.05 15.96
CA GLU A 184 16.27 12.00 17.04
C GLU A 184 17.69 11.82 17.60
N GLU A 185 18.10 10.57 17.86
CA GLU A 185 19.44 10.23 18.34
C GLU A 185 20.52 10.68 17.34
N LYS A 186 20.29 10.48 16.04
CA LYS A 186 21.18 10.92 14.96
C LYS A 186 21.15 12.44 14.69
N GLY A 187 20.35 13.21 15.43
CA GLY A 187 20.22 14.66 15.27
C GLY A 187 19.64 15.10 13.92
N ARG A 188 18.94 14.19 13.22
CA ARG A 188 18.30 14.44 11.91
C ARG A 188 16.93 15.09 12.04
N ILE A 189 16.32 15.02 13.21
CA ILE A 189 15.06 15.69 13.53
C ILE A 189 15.19 16.56 14.77
N VAL A 190 14.34 17.58 14.85
CA VAL A 190 14.15 18.43 16.03
C VAL A 190 12.69 18.28 16.45
N VAL A 191 12.47 17.84 17.67
CA VAL A 191 11.13 17.63 18.23
C VAL A 191 10.78 18.81 19.13
N TYR A 192 9.71 19.53 18.79
CA TYR A 192 9.20 20.66 19.56
C TYR A 192 8.13 20.15 20.52
N GLY A 193 8.48 20.03 21.81
CA GLY A 193 7.59 19.58 22.87
C GLY A 193 7.79 20.36 24.16
N PRO A 194 6.97 20.07 25.19
CA PRO A 194 7.06 20.75 26.49
C PRO A 194 8.43 20.54 27.15
N GLU A 195 8.85 21.53 27.96
CA GLU A 195 10.10 21.46 28.72
C GLU A 195 10.14 20.17 29.58
N GLY A 196 11.26 19.45 29.53
CA GLY A 196 11.42 18.17 30.24
C GLY A 196 10.92 16.93 29.51
N ARG A 197 10.53 17.02 28.23
CA ARG A 197 10.16 15.83 27.43
C ARG A 197 11.28 14.79 27.41
N ARG A 198 10.95 13.55 27.80
CA ARG A 198 11.84 12.40 27.63
C ARG A 198 12.04 12.09 26.13
N LYS A 199 13.29 12.10 25.67
CA LYS A 199 13.68 11.71 24.31
C LYS A 199 13.10 10.34 23.94
N GLY A 200 12.72 10.16 22.67
CA GLY A 200 12.11 8.91 22.18
C GLY A 200 10.64 8.68 22.55
N THR A 201 9.95 9.68 23.13
CA THR A 201 8.52 9.58 23.47
C THR A 201 7.65 10.42 22.53
N TYR A 202 6.77 9.77 21.77
CA TYR A 202 5.87 10.39 20.79
C TYR A 202 4.41 10.00 21.10
N LYS A 203 3.86 10.55 22.18
CA LYS A 203 2.48 10.23 22.62
C LYS A 203 1.45 11.21 22.06
N ASP A 204 1.84 12.46 21.88
CA ASP A 204 0.96 13.52 21.39
C ASP A 204 0.99 13.54 19.84
N PRO A 205 -0.15 13.29 19.16
CA PRO A 205 -0.25 13.39 17.71
C PRO A 205 0.05 14.79 17.16
N ALA A 206 -0.24 15.84 17.93
CA ALA A 206 -0.02 17.23 17.52
C ALA A 206 1.43 17.70 17.69
N LEU A 207 2.30 16.86 18.25
CA LEU A 207 3.71 17.17 18.49
C LEU A 207 4.42 17.48 17.18
N GLN A 208 5.03 18.67 17.09
CA GLN A 208 5.70 19.11 15.88
C GLN A 208 7.14 18.57 15.81
N ILE A 209 7.50 18.07 14.64
CA ILE A 209 8.82 17.52 14.32
C ILE A 209 9.31 18.21 13.05
N TYR A 210 10.50 18.79 13.12
CA TYR A 210 11.21 19.33 11.96
C TYR A 210 12.31 18.38 11.51
N PHE A 211 12.31 18.06 10.23
CA PHE A 211 13.32 17.20 9.61
C PHE A 211 14.39 18.08 8.95
N ARG A 212 15.64 17.95 9.42
CA ARG A 212 16.78 18.74 8.94
C ARG A 212 17.25 18.31 7.56
#